data_AF-T1BPI2-F1
#
_entry.id   AF-T1BPI2-F1
#
_cell.length_a   1.000
_cell.length_b   1.000
_cell.length_c   1.000
_cell.angle_alpha   90.00
_cell.angle_beta   90.00
_cell.angle_gamma   90.00
#
_symmetry.space_group_name_H-M   'P 1'
#
loop_
_entity.id
_entity.type
_entity.pdbx_description
1 polymer ?
#
loop_
_entity_poly.entity_id
_entity_poly.type
_entity_poly.pdbx_seq_one_letter_code
_entity_poly.pdbx_strand_id
1 'polypeptide(L)'
;SRAQGHVQAVAWMMKRLGLASLVASKPCRERDRVMAMVAARILAPHTKLATTRWWHTTTLAEDFGVTDADEQDCYAAMDWLLARQDRIQKKLATRHLEEGGL
;
A
#
# COMPACT_ATOMS: atom_id res chain seq x y z
N SER A 1 -22.13 -11.90 2.43
CA SER A 1 -20.70 -12.20 2.67
C SER A 1 -19.87 -11.42 1.66
N ARG A 2 -19.61 -10.14 1.90
CA ARG A 2 -18.87 -9.28 0.95
C ARG A 2 -17.38 -9.49 1.19
N ALA A 3 -16.61 -9.91 0.17
CA ALA A 3 -15.16 -9.73 -0.08
C ALA A 3 -14.11 -9.59 1.06
N GLN A 4 -14.45 -9.84 2.33
CA GLN A 4 -13.64 -9.50 3.51
C GLN A 4 -12.44 -10.44 3.67
N GLY A 5 -12.60 -11.73 3.37
CA GLY A 5 -11.54 -12.73 3.63
C GLY A 5 -10.25 -12.45 2.86
N HIS A 6 -10.35 -12.05 1.59
CA HIS A 6 -9.15 -11.77 0.78
C HIS A 6 -8.47 -10.47 1.20
N VAL A 7 -9.24 -9.42 1.52
CA VAL A 7 -8.70 -8.14 2.03
C VAL A 7 -7.96 -8.36 3.35
N GLN A 8 -8.56 -9.09 4.28
CA GLN A 8 -7.93 -9.42 5.57
C GLN A 8 -6.66 -10.25 5.40
N ALA A 9 -6.65 -11.24 4.50
CA ALA A 9 -5.47 -12.06 4.23
C ALA A 9 -4.29 -11.21 3.71
N VAL A 10 -4.56 -10.29 2.79
CA VAL A 10 -3.56 -9.36 2.25
C VAL A 10 -3.08 -8.39 3.33
N ALA A 11 -3.99 -7.77 4.08
CA ALA A 11 -3.65 -6.87 5.17
C ALA A 11 -2.79 -7.56 6.24
N TRP A 12 -3.13 -8.80 6.61
CA TRP A 12 -2.35 -9.61 7.55
C TRP A 12 -0.95 -9.90 7.01
N MET A 13 -0.81 -10.27 5.73
CA MET A 13 0.49 -10.52 5.12
C MET A 13 1.36 -9.25 5.08
N MET A 14 0.77 -8.11 4.70
CA MET A 14 1.45 -6.81 4.71
C MET A 14 1.95 -6.44 6.12
N LYS A 15 1.14 -6.72 7.16
CA LYS A 15 1.53 -6.54 8.56
C LYS A 15 2.68 -7.47 8.94
N ARG A 16 2.58 -8.76 8.62
CA ARG A 16 3.63 -9.76 8.90
C ARG A 16 4.96 -9.41 8.23
N LEU A 17 4.91 -8.84 7.02
CA LEU A 17 6.10 -8.37 6.31
C LEU A 17 6.62 -7.03 6.84
N GLY A 18 5.90 -6.34 7.73
CA GLY A 18 6.29 -5.01 8.23
C GLY A 18 6.28 -3.93 7.14
N LEU A 19 5.41 -4.08 6.12
CA LEU A 19 5.46 -3.21 4.94
C LEU A 19 5.19 -1.73 5.27
N ALA A 20 4.30 -1.45 6.23
CA ALA A 20 4.02 -0.07 6.64
C ALA A 20 5.28 0.66 7.14
N SER A 21 6.11 0.00 7.96
CA SER A 21 7.33 0.60 8.53
C SER A 21 8.47 0.71 7.51
N LEU A 22 8.46 -0.13 6.47
CA LEU A 22 9.33 0.03 5.30
C LEU A 22 9.00 1.34 4.58
N VAL A 23 7.72 1.56 4.24
CA VAL A 23 7.23 2.78 3.55
C VAL A 23 7.47 4.03 4.40
N ALA A 24 7.00 4.06 5.64
CA ALA A 24 7.29 5.15 6.59
C ALA A 24 7.22 4.68 8.04
N SER A 25 8.20 5.10 8.85
CA SER A 25 8.29 4.69 10.26
C SER A 25 7.20 5.29 11.13
N LYS A 26 6.72 6.49 10.80
CA LYS A 26 5.60 7.15 11.51
C LYS A 26 4.32 7.01 10.69
N PRO A 27 3.15 6.82 11.33
CA PRO A 27 1.86 6.93 10.66
C PRO A 27 1.65 8.28 9.98
N CYS A 28 1.18 8.24 8.74
CA CYS A 28 0.74 9.41 7.98
C CYS A 28 -0.24 8.98 6.87
N ARG A 29 -1.02 9.93 6.37
CA ARG A 29 -2.08 9.65 5.39
C ARG A 29 -1.55 9.03 4.10
N GLU A 30 -0.42 9.51 3.60
CA GLU A 30 0.18 9.00 2.36
C GLU A 30 0.65 7.57 2.50
N ARG A 31 1.20 7.20 3.67
CA ARG A 31 1.54 5.81 3.96
C ARG A 31 0.31 4.93 3.89
N ASP A 32 -0.79 5.33 4.53
CA ASP A 32 -2.00 4.52 4.59
C ASP A 32 -2.66 4.38 3.19
N ARG A 33 -2.64 5.46 2.38
CA ARG A 33 -3.02 5.42 0.96
C ARG A 33 -2.14 4.50 0.12
N VAL A 34 -0.82 4.56 0.29
CA VAL A 34 0.10 3.63 -0.39
C VAL A 34 -0.19 2.19 0.00
N MET A 35 -0.45 1.92 1.28
CA MET A 35 -0.79 0.58 1.75
C MET A 35 -2.09 0.08 1.11
N ALA A 36 -3.13 0.92 1.04
CA ALA A 36 -4.37 0.59 0.34
C ALA A 36 -4.16 0.31 -1.16
N MET A 37 -3.33 1.11 -1.83
CA MET A 37 -3.01 0.93 -3.25
C MET A 37 -2.25 -0.38 -3.51
N VAL A 38 -1.31 -0.74 -2.65
CA VAL A 38 -0.59 -2.03 -2.74
C VAL A 38 -1.55 -3.19 -2.52
N ALA A 39 -2.39 -3.12 -1.49
CA ALA A 39 -3.40 -4.15 -1.22
C ALA A 39 -4.36 -4.32 -2.40
N ALA A 40 -4.84 -3.20 -2.96
CA ALA A 40 -5.72 -3.21 -4.11
C ALA A 40 -5.04 -3.81 -5.34
N ARG A 41 -3.77 -3.49 -5.59
CA ARG A 41 -3.00 -4.06 -6.69
C ARG A 41 -2.80 -5.57 -6.57
N ILE A 42 -2.65 -6.09 -5.35
CA ILE A 42 -2.55 -7.54 -5.09
C ILE A 42 -3.89 -8.24 -5.36
N LEU A 43 -4.99 -7.62 -4.93
CA LEU A 43 -6.33 -8.22 -5.01
C LEU A 43 -6.96 -8.12 -6.40
N ALA A 44 -6.84 -6.95 -7.04
CA ALA A 44 -7.48 -6.63 -8.29
C ALA A 44 -6.70 -5.51 -9.02
N PRO A 45 -5.77 -5.86 -9.93
CA PRO A 45 -5.00 -4.87 -10.68
C PRO A 45 -5.90 -4.00 -11.57
N HIS A 46 -5.92 -2.69 -11.31
CA HIS A 46 -6.71 -1.72 -12.05
C HIS A 46 -5.90 -0.44 -12.36
N THR A 47 -6.44 0.43 -13.23
CA THR A 47 -5.96 1.82 -13.36
C THR A 47 -6.25 2.61 -12.08
N LYS A 48 -5.66 3.80 -11.87
CA LYS A 48 -5.87 4.60 -10.65
C LYS A 48 -7.34 4.95 -10.45
N LEU A 49 -7.98 5.57 -11.45
CA LEU A 49 -9.42 5.84 -11.45
C LEU A 49 -10.30 4.60 -11.22
N ALA A 50 -9.96 3.46 -11.83
CA ALA A 50 -10.73 2.23 -11.63
C ALA A 50 -10.49 1.65 -10.22
N THR A 51 -9.32 1.88 -9.62
CA THR A 51 -8.99 1.44 -8.26
C THR A 51 -9.82 2.17 -7.22
N THR A 52 -9.94 3.51 -7.32
CA THR A 52 -10.74 4.30 -6.38
C THR A 52 -12.24 4.00 -6.50
N ARG A 53 -12.74 3.80 -7.72
CA ARG A 53 -14.12 3.31 -7.94
C ARG A 53 -14.35 1.93 -7.33
N TRP A 54 -13.39 1.01 -7.50
CA TRP A 54 -13.49 -0.33 -6.96
C TRP A 54 -13.43 -0.34 -5.42
N TRP A 55 -12.67 0.57 -4.79
CA TRP A 55 -12.64 0.72 -3.34
C TRP A 55 -14.01 0.92 -2.71
N HIS A 56 -14.91 1.66 -3.36
CA HIS A 56 -16.29 1.85 -2.89
C HIS A 56 -17.18 0.59 -2.99
N THR A 57 -16.68 -0.49 -3.57
CA THR A 57 -17.39 -1.78 -3.72
C THR A 57 -16.86 -2.89 -2.79
N THR A 58 -15.82 -2.59 -2.01
CA THR A 58 -15.14 -3.53 -1.10
C THR A 58 -14.93 -2.90 0.28
N THR A 59 -14.62 -3.70 1.31
CA THR A 59 -14.28 -3.19 2.65
C THR A 59 -12.87 -2.63 2.73
N LEU A 60 -12.05 -2.78 1.67
CA LEU A 60 -10.66 -2.31 1.64
C LEU A 60 -10.54 -0.84 2.04
N ALA A 61 -11.41 0.04 1.53
CA ALA A 61 -11.34 1.45 1.86
C ALA A 61 -11.52 1.71 3.37
N GLU A 62 -12.46 1.01 4.00
CA GLU A 62 -12.72 1.08 5.45
C GLU A 62 -11.57 0.46 6.25
N ASP A 63 -11.13 -0.74 5.85
CA ASP A 63 -10.08 -1.51 6.51
C ASP A 63 -8.73 -0.76 6.53
N PHE A 64 -8.45 0.05 5.50
CA PHE A 64 -7.25 0.89 5.41
C PHE A 64 -7.47 2.36 5.80
N GLY A 65 -8.69 2.77 6.14
CA GLY A 65 -9.00 4.15 6.56
C GLY A 65 -8.86 5.20 5.44
N VAL A 66 -9.20 4.82 4.20
CA VAL A 66 -9.06 5.65 2.99
C VAL A 66 -10.39 5.84 2.25
N THR A 67 -11.51 5.78 2.95
CA THR A 67 -12.85 5.94 2.38
C THR A 67 -13.09 7.28 1.69
N ASP A 68 -12.31 8.30 2.05
CA ASP A 68 -12.36 9.66 1.51
C ASP A 68 -11.37 9.90 0.35
N ALA A 69 -10.54 8.90 0.01
CA ALA A 69 -9.50 9.07 -1.00
C ALA A 69 -10.07 8.99 -2.42
N ASP A 70 -9.69 9.96 -3.25
CA ASP A 70 -10.01 10.02 -4.66
C ASP A 70 -8.81 9.71 -5.57
N GLU A 71 -8.98 9.87 -6.88
CA GLU A 71 -7.91 9.64 -7.85
C GLU A 71 -6.72 10.59 -7.65
N GLN A 72 -6.97 11.85 -7.30
CA GLN A 72 -5.92 12.85 -7.11
C GLN A 72 -5.08 12.52 -5.87
N ASP A 73 -5.73 12.04 -4.80
CA ASP A 73 -5.05 11.52 -3.62
C ASP A 73 -4.16 10.31 -3.92
N CYS A 74 -4.57 9.43 -4.84
CA CYS A 74 -3.73 8.33 -5.32
C CYS A 74 -2.48 8.85 -6.06
N TYR A 75 -2.63 9.86 -6.93
CA TYR A 75 -1.50 10.47 -7.61
C TYR A 75 -0.53 11.16 -6.63
N ALA A 76 -1.06 11.94 -5.69
CA ALA A 76 -0.24 12.59 -4.66
C ALA A 76 0.49 11.57 -3.78
N ALA A 77 -0.15 10.45 -3.43
CA ALA A 77 0.49 9.36 -2.70
C ALA A 77 1.60 8.67 -3.51
N MET A 78 1.47 8.55 -4.83
CA MET A 78 2.51 8.01 -5.71
C MET A 78 3.71 8.95 -5.80
N ASP A 79 3.50 10.25 -5.95
CA ASP A 79 4.59 11.24 -5.96
C ASP A 79 5.34 11.25 -4.62
N TRP A 80 4.58 11.19 -3.52
CA TRP A 80 5.12 11.08 -2.17
C TRP A 80 5.95 9.80 -1.97
N LEU A 81 5.50 8.68 -2.55
CA LEU A 81 6.20 7.39 -2.50
C LEU A 81 7.48 7.44 -3.35
N LEU A 82 7.42 8.02 -4.55
CA LEU A 82 8.56 8.16 -5.45
C LEU A 82 9.67 8.98 -4.80
N ALA A 83 9.34 10.09 -4.14
CA ALA A 83 10.30 10.90 -3.38
C ALA A 83 11.01 10.14 -2.24
N ARG A 84 10.48 8.98 -1.83
CA ARG A 84 11.03 8.12 -0.77
C ARG A 84 11.68 6.84 -1.29
N GLN A 85 11.68 6.64 -2.61
CA GLN A 85 12.14 5.41 -3.25
C GLN A 85 13.53 4.99 -2.75
N ASP A 86 14.52 5.88 -2.81
CA ASP A 86 15.90 5.58 -2.40
C ASP A 86 16.00 5.10 -0.95
N ARG A 87 15.23 5.70 -0.05
CA ARG A 87 15.21 5.32 1.37
C ARG A 87 14.57 3.95 1.56
N ILE A 88 13.47 3.68 0.88
CA ILE A 88 12.76 2.39 0.96
C ILE A 88 13.64 1.29 0.37
N GLN A 89 14.26 1.53 -0.79
CA GLN A 89 15.19 0.61 -1.44
C GLN A 89 16.40 0.31 -0.56
N LYS A 90 17.00 1.31 0.10
CA LYS A 90 18.07 1.08 1.08
C LYS A 90 17.64 0.19 2.24
N LYS A 91 16.44 0.38 2.79
CA LYS A 91 15.91 -0.51 3.85
C LYS A 91 15.71 -1.93 3.35
N LEU A 92 15.17 -2.10 2.14
CA LEU A 92 14.96 -3.40 1.53
C LEU A 92 16.29 -4.09 1.27
N ALA A 93 17.28 -3.37 0.73
CA ALA A 93 18.65 -3.83 0.56
C ALA A 93 19.24 -4.30 1.87
N THR A 94 19.25 -3.49 2.93
CA THR A 94 19.77 -3.90 4.25
C THR A 94 19.06 -5.13 4.82
N ARG A 95 17.78 -5.35 4.51
CA ARG A 95 17.03 -6.49 5.03
C ARG A 95 17.26 -7.78 4.26
N HIS A 96 17.57 -7.70 2.97
CA HIS A 96 17.47 -8.83 2.05
C HIS A 96 18.71 -9.06 1.18
N LEU A 97 19.61 -8.10 1.08
CA LEU A 97 20.90 -8.26 0.42
C LEU A 97 21.96 -8.55 1.48
N GLU A 98 22.65 -9.67 1.31
CA GLU A 98 23.85 -10.02 2.07
C GLU A 98 25.10 -9.49 1.34
N GLU A 99 26.20 -9.26 2.06
CA GLU A 99 27.48 -8.91 1.44
C GLU A 99 27.90 -10.00 0.44
N GLY A 100 28.07 -9.61 -0.84
CA GLY A 100 28.37 -10.53 -1.94
C GLY A 100 27.17 -10.96 -2.80
N GLY A 101 25.96 -10.49 -2.51
CA GLY A 101 24.77 -10.73 -3.32
C GLY A 101 24.63 -9.79 -4.52
N LEU A 102 25.51 -9.93 -5.53
CA LEU A 102 25.31 -9.48 -6.92
C LEU A 102 26.08 -10.41 -7.87
#